data_AF-A0A932T9D8-F1
#
_entry.id   AF-A0A932T9D8-F1
#
_cell.length_a   1.000
_cell.length_b   1.000
_cell.length_c   1.000
_cell.angle_alpha   90.00
_cell.angle_beta   90.00
_cell.angle_gamma   90.00
#
_symmetry.space_group_name_H-M   'P 1'
#
loop_
_entity.id
_entity.type
_entity.pdbx_description
1 polymer ?
#
loop_
_entity_poly.entity_id
_entity_poly.type
_entity_poly.pdbx_seq_one_letter_code
_entity_poly.pdbx_strand_id
1 'polypeptide(L)'
;MNKKDWREWWWVALSLFLFVLFYPWAMQGKKKEIERLSCQLQEKEIEKRVALIEHEELQLQIHSQNDPSWIEMLLIRDLGMVPEGWLKVHFRS
;
A
#
# COMPACT_ATOMS: atom_id res chain seq x y z
N MET A 1 -39.28 -43.38 27.99
CA MET A 1 -38.45 -42.67 26.99
C MET A 1 -38.21 -43.63 25.82
N ASN A 2 -38.92 -43.43 24.70
CA ASN A 2 -39.01 -44.41 23.61
C ASN A 2 -37.71 -44.45 22.80
N LYS A 3 -37.13 -45.63 22.60
CA LYS A 3 -35.90 -45.84 21.79
C LYS A 3 -36.07 -45.43 20.32
N LYS A 4 -37.32 -45.33 19.84
CA LYS A 4 -37.66 -44.96 18.47
C LYS A 4 -37.36 -43.48 18.20
N ASP A 5 -37.67 -42.61 19.16
CA ASP A 5 -37.48 -41.17 19.08
C ASP A 5 -35.98 -40.79 19.03
N TRP A 6 -35.13 -41.56 19.73
CA TRP A 6 -33.67 -41.37 19.72
C TRP A 6 -33.05 -41.61 18.33
N ARG A 7 -33.56 -42.60 17.58
CA ARG A 7 -33.03 -42.95 16.28
C ARG A 7 -33.35 -41.90 15.22
N GLU A 8 -34.50 -41.24 15.36
CA GLU A 8 -34.93 -40.16 14.47
C GLU A 8 -34.20 -38.85 14.78
N TRP A 9 -33.97 -38.54 16.06
CA TRP A 9 -33.14 -37.41 16.48
C TRP A 9 -31.67 -37.54 16.06
N TRP A 10 -31.15 -38.77 16.01
CA TRP A 10 -29.77 -39.01 15.58
C TRP A 10 -29.52 -38.53 14.15
N TRP A 11 -30.46 -38.76 13.23
CA TRP A 11 -30.34 -38.28 11.85
C TRP A 11 -30.41 -36.75 11.74
N VAL A 12 -31.25 -36.11 12.55
CA VAL A 12 -31.34 -34.64 12.59
C VAL A 12 -30.04 -34.04 13.15
N ALA A 13 -29.50 -34.61 14.23
CA ALA A 13 -28.22 -34.18 14.81
C ALA A 13 -27.06 -34.36 13.82
N LEU A 14 -27.03 -35.48 13.09
CA LEU A 14 -26.00 -35.75 12.10
C LEU A 14 -26.09 -34.78 10.92
N SER A 15 -27.30 -34.49 10.43
CA SER A 15 -27.52 -33.49 9.38
C SER A 15 -27.08 -32.09 9.84
N LEU A 16 -27.47 -31.68 11.05
CA LEU A 16 -27.12 -30.38 11.60
C LEU A 16 -25.60 -30.25 11.76
N PHE A 17 -24.94 -31.30 12.27
CA PHE A 17 -23.50 -31.35 12.41
C PHE A 17 -22.79 -31.23 11.06
N LEU A 18 -23.32 -31.88 10.02
CA LEU A 18 -22.80 -31.81 8.66
C LEU A 18 -22.91 -30.39 8.09
N PHE A 19 -24.03 -29.69 8.33
CA PHE A 19 -24.17 -28.27 7.96
C PHE A 19 -23.19 -27.37 8.71
N VAL A 20 -23.02 -27.58 10.02
CA VAL A 20 -22.11 -26.79 10.86
C VAL A 20 -20.64 -27.03 10.48
N LEU A 21 -20.26 -28.23 10.04
CA LEU A 21 -18.90 -28.50 9.55
C LEU A 21 -18.67 -28.03 8.11
N PHE A 22 -19.71 -28.06 7.28
CA PHE A 22 -19.60 -27.61 5.89
C PHE A 22 -19.46 -26.09 5.79
N TYR A 23 -20.16 -25.34 6.63
CA TYR A 23 -20.11 -23.87 6.67
C TYR A 23 -18.68 -23.29 6.82
N PRO A 24 -17.87 -23.70 7.81
CA PRO A 24 -16.50 -23.19 7.96
C PRO A 24 -15.59 -23.65 6.82
N TRP A 25 -15.83 -24.82 6.22
CA TRP A 25 -15.05 -25.29 5.07
C TRP A 25 -15.32 -24.45 3.82
N ALA A 26 -16.59 -24.13 3.55
CA ALA A 26 -16.99 -23.24 2.45
C ALA A 26 -16.48 -21.79 2.65
N MET A 27 -16.42 -21.31 3.90
CA MET A 27 -16.03 -19.94 4.20
C MET A 27 -14.51 -19.69 4.12
N GLN A 28 -13.68 -20.72 4.31
CA GLN A 28 -12.21 -20.60 4.26
C GLN A 28 -11.69 -20.28 2.85
N GLY A 29 -12.38 -20.73 1.79
CA GLY A 29 -11.99 -20.43 0.41
C GLY A 29 -12.09 -18.95 0.05
N LYS A 30 -13.09 -18.25 0.59
CA LYS A 30 -13.36 -16.84 0.27
C LYS A 30 -12.39 -15.87 0.95
N LYS A 31 -11.90 -16.20 2.14
CA LYS A 31 -10.95 -15.35 2.87
C LYS A 31 -9.62 -15.22 2.13
N LYS A 32 -9.11 -16.32 1.56
CA LYS A 32 -7.83 -16.32 0.82
C LYS A 32 -7.87 -15.47 -0.44
N GLU A 33 -9.03 -15.45 -1.10
CA GLU A 33 -9.21 -14.67 -2.33
C GLU A 33 -9.30 -13.16 -2.01
N ILE A 34 -10.03 -12.79 -0.96
CA ILE A 34 -10.09 -11.41 -0.46
C ILE A 34 -8.72 -10.91 -0.03
N GLU A 35 -7.96 -11.74 0.70
CA GLU A 35 -6.62 -11.38 1.19
C GLU A 35 -5.63 -11.18 0.03
N ARG A 36 -5.70 -12.05 -0.99
CA ARG A 36 -4.90 -11.90 -2.21
C ARG A 36 -5.24 -10.61 -2.96
N LEU A 37 -6.53 -10.32 -3.13
CA LEU A 37 -7.02 -9.10 -3.78
C LEU A 37 -6.60 -7.84 -3.02
N SER A 38 -6.68 -7.84 -1.69
CA SER A 38 -6.25 -6.70 -0.88
C SER A 38 -4.75 -6.47 -0.94
N CYS A 39 -3.94 -7.53 -0.97
CA CYS A 39 -2.49 -7.42 -1.07
C CYS A 39 -2.06 -6.79 -2.41
N GLN A 40 -2.68 -7.23 -3.51
CA GLN A 40 -2.43 -6.65 -4.83
C GLN A 40 -2.88 -5.19 -4.94
N LEU A 41 -4.01 -4.83 -4.31
CA LEU A 41 -4.44 -3.44 -4.26
C LEU A 41 -3.48 -2.56 -3.48
N GLN A 42 -2.98 -3.03 -2.33
CA GLN A 42 -2.00 -2.28 -1.54
C GLN A 42 -0.69 -2.05 -2.31
N GLU A 43 -0.18 -3.06 -3.00
CA GLU A 43 1.03 -2.93 -3.83
C GLU A 43 0.85 -1.87 -4.92
N LYS A 44 -0.29 -1.92 -5.63
CA LYS A 44 -0.62 -0.93 -6.66
C LYS A 44 -0.91 0.47 -6.10
N GLU A 45 -1.40 0.57 -4.88
CA GLU A 45 -1.63 1.86 -4.23
C GLU A 45 -0.31 2.50 -3.78
N ILE A 46 0.67 1.71 -3.34
CA ILE A 46 2.02 2.18 -2.99
C ILE A 46 2.73 2.68 -4.25
N GLU A 47 2.73 1.90 -5.34
CA GLU A 47 3.31 2.32 -6.62
C GLU A 47 2.71 3.66 -7.09
N LYS A 48 1.38 3.80 -6.99
CA LYS A 48 0.69 5.05 -7.33
C LYS A 48 1.11 6.22 -6.44
N ARG A 49 1.22 6.03 -5.13
CA ARG A 49 1.64 7.10 -4.20
C ARG A 49 3.05 7.58 -4.51
N VAL A 50 3.98 6.65 -4.75
CA VAL A 50 5.37 7.00 -5.08
C VAL A 50 5.42 7.84 -6.35
N ALA A 51 4.76 7.40 -7.41
CA ALA A 51 4.70 8.15 -8.66
C ALA A 51 4.02 9.53 -8.52
N LEU A 52 3.01 9.63 -7.65
CA LEU A 52 2.30 10.88 -7.39
C LEU A 52 3.18 11.88 -6.61
N ILE A 53 3.92 11.41 -5.61
CA ILE A 53 4.90 12.21 -4.87
C ILE A 53 5.99 12.72 -5.81
N GLU A 54 6.54 11.85 -6.66
CA GLU A 54 7.55 12.23 -7.65
C GLU A 54 7.00 13.28 -8.63
N HIS A 55 5.76 13.11 -9.09
CA HIS A 55 5.11 14.10 -9.94
C HIS A 55 4.90 15.44 -9.23
N GLU A 56 4.47 15.44 -7.97
CA GLU A 56 4.34 16.66 -7.16
C GLU A 56 5.68 17.37 -6.94
N GLU A 57 6.75 16.61 -6.68
CA GLU A 57 8.10 17.14 -6.55
C GLU A 57 8.58 17.77 -7.86
N LEU A 58 8.40 17.09 -8.98
CA LEU A 58 8.73 17.62 -10.30
C LEU A 58 7.92 18.86 -10.64
N GLN A 59 6.63 18.88 -10.31
CA GLN A 59 5.76 20.06 -10.49
C GLN A 59 6.23 21.24 -9.65
N LEU A 60 6.68 20.99 -8.41
CA LEU A 60 7.24 22.00 -7.53
C LEU A 60 8.56 22.53 -8.12
N GLN A 61 9.43 21.65 -8.61
CA GLN A 61 10.66 22.04 -9.31
C GLN A 61 10.38 22.87 -10.57
N ILE A 62 9.35 22.55 -11.35
CA ILE A 62 8.96 23.32 -12.53
C ILE A 62 8.41 24.70 -12.14
N HIS A 63 7.56 24.77 -11.11
CA HIS A 63 7.02 26.05 -10.64
C HIS A 63 8.11 26.98 -10.12
N SER A 64 9.06 26.41 -9.40
CA SER A 64 10.16 27.13 -8.78
C SER A 64 11.31 27.46 -9.74
N GLN A 65 11.40 26.82 -10.91
CA GLN A 65 12.30 27.25 -12.00
C GLN A 65 11.97 28.66 -12.53
N ASN A 66 10.81 29.23 -12.21
CA ASN A 66 10.51 30.63 -12.51
C ASN A 66 11.00 31.61 -11.42
N ASP A 67 11.51 31.09 -10.30
CA ASP A 67 12.09 31.85 -9.20
C ASP A 67 13.63 31.83 -9.31
N PRO A 68 14.28 32.99 -9.55
CA PRO A 68 15.73 33.06 -9.66
C PRO A 68 16.46 32.54 -8.40
N SER A 69 15.88 32.71 -7.21
CA SER A 69 16.49 32.24 -5.96
C SER A 69 16.49 30.71 -5.83
N TRP A 70 15.52 30.04 -6.45
CA TRP A 70 15.44 28.58 -6.48
C TRP A 70 16.44 27.99 -7.48
N ILE A 71 16.65 28.64 -8.63
CA ILE A 71 17.66 28.22 -9.62
C ILE A 71 19.06 28.23 -8.98
N GLU A 72 19.39 29.26 -8.21
CA GLU A 72 20.66 29.36 -7.48
C GLU A 72 20.82 28.24 -6.45
N MET A 73 19.76 27.91 -5.70
CA MET A 73 19.78 26.81 -4.74
C MET A 73 19.96 25.44 -5.42
N LEU A 74 19.30 25.22 -6.57
CA LEU A 74 19.44 24.00 -7.36
C LEU A 74 20.84 23.88 -7.98
N LEU A 75 21.41 24.98 -8.50
CA LEU A 75 22.77 25.05 -9.03
C LEU A 75 23.83 24.68 -7.97
N ILE A 76 23.66 25.18 -6.74
CA ILE A 76 24.57 24.87 -5.63
C ILE A 76 24.41 23.41 -5.19
N ARG A 77 23.18 22.90 -5.08
CA ARG A 77 22.88 21.56 -4.58
C ARG A 77 23.26 20.45 -5.57
N ASP A 78 22.84 20.58 -6.82
CA ASP A 78 22.90 19.48 -7.81
C ASP A 78 24.11 19.60 -8.75
N LEU A 79 24.55 20.82 -9.04
CA LEU A 79 25.71 21.08 -9.91
C LEU A 79 26.98 21.48 -9.14
N GLY A 80 26.88 21.79 -7.84
CA GLY A 80 28.00 22.28 -7.03
C GLY A 80 28.59 23.61 -7.55
N MET A 81 27.83 24.32 -8.38
CA MET A 81 28.23 25.57 -9.01
C MET A 81 27.81 26.74 -8.13
N VAL A 82 28.68 27.75 -8.06
CA VAL A 82 28.45 28.97 -7.28
C VAL A 82 27.74 29.99 -8.19
N PRO A 83 26.63 30.60 -7.75
CA PRO A 83 25.87 31.56 -8.55
C PRO A 83 26.69 32.82 -8.85
N GLU A 84 26.33 33.52 -9.93
CA GLU A 84 27.08 34.69 -10.39
C GLU A 84 27.08 35.81 -9.33
N GLY A 85 28.28 36.21 -8.89
CA GLY A 85 28.48 37.23 -7.85
C GLY A 85 28.91 36.69 -6.48
N TRP A 86 28.92 35.37 -6.27
CA TRP A 86 29.38 34.75 -5.03
C TRP A 86 30.81 34.19 -5.17
N LEU A 87 31.67 34.43 -4.18
CA LEU A 87 33.09 34.08 -4.22
C LEU A 87 33.34 32.78 -3.44
N LYS A 88 33.81 31.73 -4.12
CA LYS A 88 34.09 30.42 -3.49
C LYS A 88 35.32 30.52 -2.59
N VAL A 89 35.12 30.74 -1.30
CA VAL A 89 36.21 30.81 -0.32
C VAL A 89 36.64 29.38 0.06
N HIS A 90 37.79 28.94 -0.46
CA HIS A 90 38.44 27.72 0.00
C HIS A 90 39.32 28.03 1.22
N PHE A 91 38.94 27.49 2.39
CA PHE A 91 39.84 27.47 3.54
C PHE A 91 40.90 26.38 3.31
N ARG A 92 42.14 26.81 3.10
CA ARG A 92 43.30 25.91 3.09
C ARG A 92 43.79 25.79 4.54
N SER A 93 43.75 24.58 5.09
CA SER A 93 44.42 24.27 6.35
C SER A 93 45.93 24.09 6.13
#